data_AF-A0A9R0S8H0-F1
#
_entry.id   AF-A0A9R0S8H0-F1
#
_cell.length_a   1.000
_cell.length_b   1.000
_cell.length_c   1.000
_cell.angle_alpha   90.00
_cell.angle_beta   90.00
_cell.angle_gamma   90.00
#
_symmetry.space_group_name_H-M   'P 1'
#
loop_
_entity.id
_entity.type
_entity.pdbx_description
1 polymer ?
#
loop_
_entity_poly.entity_id
_entity_poly.type
_entity_poly.pdbx_seq_one_letter_code
_entity_poly.pdbx_strand_id
1 'polypeptide(L)'
;MAILILEVECIHKLMDDGTLGPEKEVHGYPEGAKINFVTWSHDGRNLSFSVRVEEEDNKISKLRVWIADVESGEARPLFKSPDIYLNAIFDSFVWVDNSTLLVCTIPVSRGALPQKPSVPSGPKIQSNETKNVVQVRTFQDLLKDEYDADLFDYYATSQLMLVSLDGTVKPMGPPAVYTSIDPSPDDKYLMLSSIHRPYSYIVPCGRFPKRVELWTADGKFIRELCDLPLAEDIPIATSSVRKGKRSIYWRPDKPSTLYWVETQDGGDAKVEVSPRDIVYMENAEPINGEQPEILHKLDLRYGYVL
;
A
#
# COMPACT_ATOMS: atom_id res chain seq x y z
N MET A 1 -2.50 -23.16 -13.99
CA MET A 1 -2.50 -22.22 -12.86
C MET A 1 -2.37 -23.03 -11.58
N ALA A 2 -1.68 -22.58 -10.55
CA ALA A 2 -1.61 -23.30 -9.27
C ALA A 2 -2.37 -22.50 -8.20
N ILE A 3 -2.94 -23.21 -7.22
CA ILE A 3 -3.77 -22.66 -6.14
C ILE A 3 -3.16 -23.14 -4.83
N LEU A 4 -2.96 -22.22 -3.89
CA LEU A 4 -2.53 -22.55 -2.53
C LEU A 4 -3.77 -22.59 -1.65
N ILE A 5 -3.96 -23.69 -0.92
CA ILE A 5 -5.02 -23.80 0.08
C ILE A 5 -4.34 -23.63 1.45
N LEU A 6 -4.56 -22.46 2.06
CA LEU A 6 -3.90 -22.04 3.30
C LEU A 6 -4.24 -22.91 4.51
N GLU A 7 -5.36 -23.64 4.48
CA GLU A 7 -5.76 -24.52 5.59
C GLU A 7 -4.86 -25.75 5.77
N VAL A 8 -4.02 -26.08 4.78
CA VAL A 8 -3.19 -27.31 4.78
C VAL A 8 -1.72 -27.05 4.43
N GLU A 9 -1.29 -25.80 4.27
CA GLU A 9 0.11 -25.46 3.90
C GLU A 9 0.59 -26.12 2.59
N CYS A 10 -0.36 -26.42 1.70
CA CYS A 10 -0.11 -27.21 0.50
C CYS A 10 -0.56 -26.53 -0.79
N ILE A 11 0.22 -26.80 -1.84
CA ILE A 11 0.02 -26.32 -3.19
C ILE A 11 -0.69 -27.38 -4.01
N HIS A 12 -1.74 -26.96 -4.73
CA HIS A 12 -2.39 -27.76 -5.75
C HIS A 12 -2.19 -27.14 -7.13
N LYS A 13 -1.99 -27.99 -8.13
CA LYS A 13 -2.09 -27.57 -9.54
C LYS A 13 -3.57 -27.56 -9.94
N LEU A 14 -4.07 -26.45 -10.47
CA LEU A 14 -5.39 -26.44 -11.13
C LEU A 14 -5.24 -27.08 -12.51
N MET A 15 -6.00 -28.14 -12.74
CA MET A 15 -6.05 -28.90 -13.99
C MET A 15 -7.07 -28.26 -14.95
N ASP A 16 -6.95 -28.58 -16.24
CA ASP A 16 -7.80 -27.98 -17.30
C ASP A 16 -9.29 -28.30 -17.14
N ASP A 17 -9.62 -29.38 -16.45
CA ASP A 17 -10.99 -29.79 -16.11
C ASP A 17 -11.53 -29.12 -14.83
N GLY A 18 -10.77 -28.17 -14.25
CA GLY A 18 -11.12 -27.46 -13.02
C GLY A 18 -10.87 -28.25 -11.74
N THR A 19 -10.31 -29.46 -11.83
CA THR A 19 -9.95 -30.25 -10.64
C THR A 19 -8.59 -29.84 -10.08
N LEU A 20 -8.36 -30.18 -8.82
CA LEU A 20 -7.06 -30.01 -8.18
C LEU A 20 -6.21 -31.27 -8.39
N GLY A 21 -4.99 -31.06 -8.87
CA GLY A 21 -3.95 -32.06 -8.91
C GLY A 21 -3.50 -32.48 -7.50
N PRO A 22 -2.56 -33.43 -7.43
CA PRO A 22 -2.05 -33.94 -6.16
C PRO A 22 -1.48 -32.79 -5.30
N GLU A 23 -1.67 -32.95 -4.00
CA GLU A 23 -1.19 -32.05 -2.97
C GLU A 23 0.34 -32.03 -2.96
N LYS A 24 0.91 -30.84 -2.81
CA LYS A 24 2.35 -30.64 -2.59
C LYS A 24 2.59 -29.80 -1.36
N GLU A 25 3.22 -30.42 -0.37
CA GLU A 25 3.59 -29.77 0.88
C GLU A 25 4.71 -28.75 0.68
N VAL A 26 4.50 -27.55 1.21
CA VAL A 26 5.56 -26.54 1.34
C VAL A 26 6.37 -26.89 2.58
N HIS A 27 7.69 -26.88 2.49
CA HIS A 27 8.57 -27.26 3.60
C HIS A 27 9.83 -26.39 3.65
N GLY A 28 10.62 -26.49 4.72
CA GLY A 28 11.88 -25.72 4.88
C GLY A 28 11.76 -24.42 5.68
N TYR A 29 10.53 -24.00 6.00
CA TYR A 29 10.29 -22.96 7.01
C TYR A 29 10.43 -23.51 8.44
N PRO A 30 10.63 -22.65 9.45
CA PRO A 30 10.80 -23.10 10.83
C PRO A 30 9.54 -23.77 11.38
N GLU A 31 9.72 -24.77 12.24
CA GLU A 31 8.60 -25.39 12.96
C GLU A 31 7.81 -24.35 13.77
N GLY A 32 6.49 -24.46 13.78
CA GLY A 32 5.61 -23.49 14.45
C GLY A 32 5.47 -22.14 13.73
N ALA A 33 5.91 -22.05 12.46
CA ALA A 33 5.71 -20.88 11.63
C ALA A 33 4.22 -20.54 11.48
N LYS A 34 3.90 -19.23 11.58
CA LYS A 34 2.60 -18.68 11.20
C LYS A 34 2.75 -17.92 9.88
N ILE A 35 2.13 -18.45 8.84
CA ILE A 35 2.20 -17.94 7.47
C ILE A 35 1.06 -16.94 7.21
N ASN A 36 1.36 -15.79 6.61
CA ASN A 36 0.36 -14.78 6.20
C ASN A 36 0.76 -14.10 4.88
N PHE A 37 -0.17 -13.37 4.26
CA PHE A 37 0.08 -12.54 3.07
C PHE A 37 0.67 -13.32 1.89
N VAL A 38 0.08 -14.47 1.56
CA VAL A 38 0.59 -15.30 0.47
C VAL A 38 0.21 -14.71 -0.89
N THR A 39 1.19 -14.59 -1.78
CA THR A 39 1.00 -14.16 -3.16
C THR A 39 1.90 -14.94 -4.12
N TRP A 40 1.49 -15.01 -5.38
CA TRP A 40 2.12 -15.77 -6.44
C TRP A 40 2.94 -14.86 -7.36
N SER A 41 4.09 -15.36 -7.84
CA SER A 41 4.77 -14.75 -8.99
C SER A 41 3.87 -14.80 -10.23
N HIS A 42 4.07 -13.90 -11.18
CA HIS A 42 3.17 -13.78 -12.34
C HIS A 42 3.16 -15.05 -13.22
N ASP A 43 4.27 -15.79 -13.25
CA ASP A 43 4.40 -17.08 -13.93
C ASP A 43 3.92 -18.29 -13.10
N GLY A 44 3.52 -18.07 -11.84
CA GLY A 44 3.04 -19.09 -10.92
C GLY A 44 4.10 -20.10 -10.46
N ARG A 45 5.39 -19.80 -10.64
CA ARG A 45 6.50 -20.70 -10.24
C ARG A 45 6.96 -20.49 -8.81
N ASN A 46 6.71 -19.32 -8.25
CA ASN A 46 7.14 -18.99 -6.90
C ASN A 46 5.95 -18.47 -6.08
N LEU A 47 5.97 -18.82 -4.80
CA LEU A 47 5.13 -18.25 -3.78
C LEU A 47 5.96 -17.32 -2.91
N SER A 48 5.43 -16.16 -2.56
CA SER A 48 5.98 -15.33 -1.50
C SER A 48 4.99 -15.20 -0.36
N PHE A 49 5.49 -15.24 0.87
CA PHE A 49 4.65 -15.15 2.06
C PHE A 49 5.44 -14.60 3.23
N SER A 50 4.73 -14.07 4.22
CA SER A 50 5.33 -13.67 5.48
C SER A 50 5.34 -14.82 6.48
N VAL A 51 6.41 -14.92 7.26
CA VAL A 51 6.57 -15.87 8.36
C VAL A 51 6.88 -15.11 9.63
N ARG A 52 6.23 -15.53 10.71
CA ARG A 52 6.64 -15.29 12.10
C ARG A 52 6.62 -16.62 12.85
N VAL A 53 7.51 -16.77 13.81
CA VAL A 53 7.59 -17.92 14.72
C VAL A 53 7.29 -17.42 16.13
N GLU A 54 6.58 -18.23 16.92
CA GLU A 54 6.49 -18.02 18.36
C GLU A 54 7.76 -18.57 19.01
N GLU A 55 8.53 -17.70 19.65
CA GLU A 55 9.73 -18.08 20.40
C GLU A 55 9.36 -18.53 21.83
N GLU A 56 10.29 -19.24 22.46
CA GLU A 56 10.21 -19.55 23.89
C GLU A 56 10.00 -18.24 24.70
N ASP A 57 9.17 -18.28 25.75
CA ASP A 57 8.69 -17.13 26.55
C ASP A 57 7.61 -16.23 25.92
N ASN A 58 6.79 -16.71 24.97
CA ASN A 58 5.74 -15.93 24.29
C ASN A 58 6.26 -14.69 23.54
N LYS A 59 7.55 -14.67 23.17
CA LYS A 59 8.10 -13.63 22.32
C LYS A 59 7.76 -13.97 20.87
N ILE A 60 7.22 -13.00 20.14
CA ILE A 60 6.91 -13.18 18.72
C ILE A 60 8.10 -12.69 17.91
N SER A 61 8.67 -13.55 17.07
CA SER A 61 9.75 -13.15 16.16
C SER A 61 9.25 -12.04 15.23
N LYS A 62 10.16 -11.17 14.78
CA LYS A 62 9.83 -10.16 13.77
C LYS A 62 9.46 -10.83 12.43
N LEU A 63 8.49 -10.25 11.72
CA LEU A 63 8.04 -10.74 10.42
C LEU A 63 9.17 -10.74 9.39
N ARG A 64 9.24 -11.81 8.60
CA ARG A 64 10.17 -11.96 7.47
C ARG A 64 9.44 -12.45 6.24
N VAL A 65 9.96 -12.10 5.07
CA VAL A 65 9.46 -12.62 3.79
C VAL A 65 10.20 -13.89 3.42
N TRP A 66 9.45 -14.90 3.01
CA TRP A 66 9.91 -16.20 2.54
C TRP A 66 9.41 -16.42 1.11
N ILE A 67 10.17 -17.21 0.37
CA ILE A 67 9.81 -17.68 -0.97
C ILE A 67 9.77 -19.20 -0.95
N ALA A 68 8.76 -19.79 -1.59
CA ALA A 68 8.75 -21.21 -1.91
C ALA A 68 8.73 -21.43 -3.42
N ASP A 69 9.53 -22.38 -3.87
CA ASP A 69 9.47 -22.88 -5.24
C ASP A 69 8.31 -23.87 -5.36
N VAL A 70 7.44 -23.66 -6.36
CA VAL A 70 6.19 -24.41 -6.50
C VAL A 70 6.41 -25.84 -7.02
N GLU A 71 7.53 -26.07 -7.72
CA GLU A 71 7.85 -27.39 -8.26
C GLU A 71 8.44 -28.32 -7.19
N SER A 72 9.31 -27.81 -6.33
CA SER A 72 9.95 -28.57 -5.26
C SER A 72 9.17 -28.54 -3.95
N GLY A 73 8.45 -27.47 -3.66
CA GLY A 73 7.87 -27.18 -2.34
C GLY A 73 8.88 -26.60 -1.35
N GLU A 74 10.14 -26.39 -1.76
CA GLU A 74 11.19 -25.88 -0.87
C GLU A 74 11.03 -24.38 -0.61
N ALA A 75 10.92 -24.03 0.67
CA ALA A 75 10.84 -22.65 1.16
C ALA A 75 12.16 -22.17 1.76
N ARG A 76 12.45 -20.90 1.54
CA ARG A 76 13.63 -20.22 2.09
C ARG A 76 13.36 -18.75 2.39
N PRO A 77 14.13 -18.11 3.30
CA PRO A 77 14.06 -16.66 3.47
C PRO A 77 14.38 -15.94 2.15
N LEU A 78 13.64 -14.86 1.86
CA LEU A 78 13.93 -13.98 0.73
C LEU A 78 15.25 -13.24 0.94
N PHE A 79 15.43 -12.66 2.13
CA PHE A 79 16.66 -11.97 2.50
C PHE A 79 17.69 -12.96 3.07
N LYS A 80 18.92 -12.91 2.52
CA LYS A 80 20.07 -13.63 3.09
C LYS A 80 20.50 -13.03 4.44
N SER A 81 20.31 -11.73 4.62
CA SER A 81 20.62 -11.04 5.88
C SER A 81 19.52 -11.32 6.92
N PRO A 82 19.89 -11.72 8.16
CA PRO A 82 18.92 -11.91 9.23
C PRO A 82 18.42 -10.60 9.84
N ASP A 83 19.04 -9.46 9.53
CA ASP A 83 18.72 -8.18 10.21
C ASP A 83 17.67 -7.35 9.46
N ILE A 84 17.14 -7.87 8.35
CA ILE A 84 16.09 -7.22 7.57
C ILE A 84 14.75 -7.83 7.94
N TYR A 85 13.81 -6.97 8.34
CA TYR A 85 12.49 -7.35 8.80
C TYR A 85 11.41 -6.62 8.01
N LEU A 86 10.30 -7.31 7.78
CA LEU A 86 9.15 -6.76 7.09
C LEU A 86 8.45 -5.70 7.95
N ASN A 87 8.08 -4.58 7.34
CA ASN A 87 7.10 -3.66 7.90
C ASN A 87 5.74 -3.98 7.26
N ALA A 88 4.79 -4.40 8.10
CA ALA A 88 3.47 -4.87 7.66
C ALA A 88 2.31 -3.99 8.21
N ILE A 89 2.57 -2.70 8.44
CA ILE A 89 1.54 -1.75 8.89
C ILE A 89 0.55 -1.42 7.76
N PHE A 90 1.05 -1.29 6.53
CA PHE A 90 0.27 -1.13 5.30
C PHE A 90 0.61 -2.27 4.34
N ASP A 91 0.69 -1.99 3.04
CA ASP A 91 1.18 -2.97 2.07
C ASP A 91 2.60 -3.42 2.41
N SER A 92 2.82 -4.73 2.27
CA SER A 92 4.00 -5.41 2.80
C SER A 92 5.01 -5.76 1.69
N PHE A 93 4.57 -6.46 0.65
CA PHE A 93 5.40 -6.82 -0.49
C PHE A 93 4.54 -7.19 -1.70
N VAL A 94 5.10 -7.02 -2.90
CA VAL A 94 4.45 -7.34 -4.16
C VAL A 94 5.47 -7.82 -5.20
N TRP A 95 5.09 -8.76 -6.05
CA TRP A 95 5.89 -9.14 -7.20
C TRP A 95 5.89 -8.00 -8.22
N VAL A 96 7.07 -7.60 -8.69
CA VAL A 96 7.20 -6.59 -9.76
C VAL A 96 7.51 -7.23 -11.11
N ASP A 97 7.99 -8.48 -11.09
CA ASP A 97 8.18 -9.38 -12.23
C ASP A 97 8.16 -10.84 -11.71
N ASN A 98 8.53 -11.82 -12.55
CA ASN A 98 8.55 -13.25 -12.17
C ASN A 98 9.60 -13.65 -11.10
N SER A 99 10.53 -12.76 -10.80
CA SER A 99 11.77 -13.04 -10.07
C SER A 99 12.18 -11.96 -9.07
N THR A 100 11.44 -10.84 -8.99
CA THR A 100 11.75 -9.72 -8.12
C THR A 100 10.52 -9.29 -7.33
N LEU A 101 10.72 -9.06 -6.03
CA LEU A 101 9.73 -8.47 -5.13
C LEU A 101 10.14 -7.06 -4.75
N LEU A 102 9.17 -6.15 -4.68
CA LEU A 102 9.29 -4.91 -3.94
C LEU A 102 8.78 -5.16 -2.51
N VAL A 103 9.60 -4.86 -1.52
CA VAL A 103 9.33 -5.18 -0.11
C VAL A 103 9.42 -3.93 0.76
N CYS A 104 8.39 -3.68 1.58
CA CYS A 104 8.39 -2.68 2.64
C CYS A 104 9.15 -3.22 3.86
N THR A 105 10.35 -2.70 4.11
CA THR A 105 11.20 -3.14 5.23
C THR A 105 11.24 -2.10 6.34
N ILE A 106 11.48 -2.54 7.58
CA ILE A 106 11.80 -1.63 8.68
C ILE A 106 13.12 -0.92 8.34
N PRO A 107 13.17 0.43 8.32
CA PRO A 107 14.41 1.15 8.02
C PRO A 107 15.51 0.79 9.01
N VAL A 108 16.70 0.48 8.50
CA VAL A 108 17.90 0.26 9.34
C VAL A 108 18.21 1.51 10.17
N SER A 109 17.87 2.69 9.65
CA SER A 109 18.04 3.99 10.30
C SER A 109 16.92 4.39 11.26
N ARG A 110 15.93 3.53 11.56
CA ARG A 110 14.74 3.90 12.36
C ARG A 110 15.07 4.46 13.76
N GLY A 111 16.19 4.06 14.35
CA GLY A 111 16.59 4.51 15.68
C GLY A 111 15.76 3.91 16.81
N ALA A 112 15.82 4.54 17.99
CA ALA A 112 15.10 4.11 19.19
C ALA A 112 13.63 4.54 19.15
N LEU A 113 12.78 3.81 19.89
CA LEU A 113 11.37 4.17 20.08
C LEU A 113 11.25 5.60 20.64
N PRO A 114 10.40 6.47 20.04
CA PRO A 114 10.10 7.78 20.61
C PRO A 114 9.70 7.66 22.08
N GLN A 115 10.19 8.58 22.92
CA GLN A 115 9.84 8.62 24.33
C GLN A 115 8.74 9.64 24.58
N LYS A 116 7.76 9.25 25.38
CA LYS A 116 6.68 10.16 25.74
C LYS A 116 7.25 11.32 26.55
N PRO A 117 7.04 12.58 26.13
CA PRO A 117 7.54 13.72 26.88
C PRO A 117 6.86 13.77 28.26
N SER A 118 7.65 14.03 29.30
CA SER A 118 7.16 14.14 30.68
C SER A 118 6.34 15.41 30.91
N VAL A 119 6.53 16.42 30.06
CA VAL A 119 5.81 17.69 30.08
C VAL A 119 5.25 17.95 28.68
N PRO A 120 3.96 18.31 28.54
CA PRO A 120 3.41 18.71 27.25
C PRO A 120 4.21 19.87 26.63
N SER A 121 4.58 19.76 25.36
CA SER A 121 5.35 20.78 24.65
C SER A 121 4.59 22.12 24.49
N GLY A 122 3.26 22.07 24.55
CA GLY A 122 2.40 23.24 24.52
C GLY A 122 0.91 22.87 24.45
N PRO A 123 0.01 23.86 24.49
CA PRO A 123 -1.41 23.62 24.26
C PRO A 123 -1.66 23.24 22.80
N LYS A 124 -2.67 22.40 22.57
CA LYS A 124 -3.21 22.22 21.22
C LYS A 124 -3.94 23.49 20.81
N ILE A 125 -3.45 24.16 19.78
CA ILE A 125 -4.09 25.36 19.24
C ILE A 125 -5.00 24.92 18.09
N GLN A 126 -6.29 25.16 18.23
CA GLN A 126 -7.26 25.09 17.14
C GLN A 126 -7.83 26.48 16.94
N SER A 127 -7.78 27.00 15.71
CA SER A 127 -8.33 28.31 15.36
C SER A 127 -9.47 28.14 14.36
N ASN A 128 -10.56 28.85 14.59
CA ASN A 128 -11.72 28.93 13.70
C ASN A 128 -11.83 30.32 13.04
N GLU A 129 -10.74 31.10 13.02
CA GLU A 129 -10.71 32.46 12.49
C GLU A 129 -11.13 32.56 11.01
N THR A 130 -10.94 31.48 10.25
CA THR A 130 -11.39 31.36 8.85
C THR A 130 -12.91 31.19 8.70
N LYS A 131 -13.67 31.01 9.80
CA LYS A 131 -15.13 30.86 9.87
C LYS A 131 -15.72 29.74 9.01
N ASN A 132 -14.91 28.81 8.54
CA ASN A 132 -15.39 27.62 7.86
C ASN A 132 -16.03 26.67 8.88
N VAL A 133 -17.34 26.47 8.79
CA VAL A 133 -18.04 25.47 9.61
C VAL A 133 -17.73 24.09 9.04
N VAL A 134 -16.71 23.45 9.59
CA VAL A 134 -16.37 22.06 9.26
C VAL A 134 -16.99 21.16 10.32
N GLN A 135 -18.09 20.50 9.96
CA GLN A 135 -18.63 19.42 10.77
C GLN A 135 -17.77 18.18 10.54
N VAL A 136 -17.28 17.55 11.60
CA VAL A 136 -16.49 16.33 11.53
C VAL A 136 -17.26 15.22 12.21
N ARG A 137 -17.23 14.01 11.63
CA ARG A 137 -17.80 12.83 12.28
C ARG A 137 -16.98 12.50 13.53
N THR A 138 -17.59 11.87 14.52
CA THR A 138 -16.84 11.27 15.62
C THR A 138 -16.09 10.05 15.11
N PHE A 139 -14.77 10.08 15.18
CA PHE A 139 -13.91 8.97 14.82
C PHE A 139 -13.28 8.36 16.07
N GLN A 140 -13.06 7.05 16.05
CA GLN A 140 -12.31 6.33 17.07
C GLN A 140 -10.84 6.20 16.64
N ASP A 141 -9.96 5.88 17.60
CA ASP A 141 -8.54 5.54 17.36
C ASP A 141 -7.73 6.61 16.60
N LEU A 142 -8.03 7.87 16.88
CA LEU A 142 -7.29 9.02 16.36
C LEU A 142 -5.96 9.22 17.10
N LEU A 143 -4.98 9.76 16.38
CA LEU A 143 -3.75 10.27 17.01
C LEU A 143 -4.13 11.30 18.07
N LYS A 144 -3.59 11.16 19.28
CA LYS A 144 -3.97 12.04 20.38
C LYS A 144 -3.08 13.27 20.45
N ASP A 145 -1.82 13.19 20.08
CA ASP A 145 -0.87 14.29 20.23
C ASP A 145 0.34 14.07 19.32
N GLU A 146 1.32 14.97 19.42
CA GLU A 146 2.56 14.89 18.65
C GLU A 146 3.37 13.63 18.95
N TYR A 147 3.28 13.11 20.18
CA TYR A 147 3.94 11.85 20.52
C TYR A 147 3.29 10.66 19.78
N ASP A 148 1.96 10.62 19.68
CA ASP A 148 1.28 9.63 18.85
C ASP A 148 1.64 9.79 17.35
N ALA A 149 1.85 11.02 16.87
CA ALA A 149 2.33 11.27 15.50
C ALA A 149 3.76 10.74 15.27
N ASP A 150 4.66 10.94 16.24
CA ASP A 150 6.03 10.39 16.19
C ASP A 150 6.03 8.85 16.26
N LEU A 151 5.14 8.26 17.07
CA LEU A 151 4.94 6.82 17.10
C LEU A 151 4.39 6.30 15.76
N PHE A 152 3.45 7.02 15.14
CA PHE A 152 2.93 6.68 13.83
C PHE A 152 4.05 6.63 12.80
N ASP A 153 4.89 7.67 12.72
CA ASP A 153 6.08 7.67 11.86
C ASP A 153 7.02 6.50 12.17
N TYR A 154 7.33 6.28 13.45
CA TYR A 154 8.24 5.21 13.88
C TYR A 154 7.77 3.82 13.44
N TYR A 155 6.48 3.52 13.59
CA TYR A 155 5.96 2.20 13.22
C TYR A 155 5.65 2.08 11.73
N ALA A 156 5.12 3.13 11.10
CA ALA A 156 4.60 3.05 9.73
C ALA A 156 5.65 3.36 8.65
N THR A 157 6.76 4.02 9.00
CA THR A 157 7.82 4.31 8.02
C THR A 157 8.49 3.02 7.55
N SER A 158 8.59 2.88 6.23
CA SER A 158 9.22 1.74 5.56
C SER A 158 10.31 2.21 4.60
N GLN A 159 11.39 1.44 4.50
CA GLN A 159 12.34 1.52 3.39
C GLN A 159 11.93 0.47 2.35
N LEU A 160 11.67 0.91 1.11
CA LEU A 160 11.40 -0.03 0.02
C LEU A 160 12.69 -0.68 -0.46
N MET A 161 12.63 -1.97 -0.73
CA MET A 161 13.75 -2.79 -1.20
C MET A 161 13.28 -3.66 -2.37
N LEU A 162 13.92 -3.53 -3.53
CA LEU A 162 13.81 -4.50 -4.62
C LEU A 162 14.70 -5.70 -4.29
N VAL A 163 14.12 -6.89 -4.30
CA VAL A 163 14.81 -8.13 -3.93
C VAL A 163 14.54 -9.20 -4.97
N SER A 164 15.60 -9.61 -5.66
CA SER A 164 15.54 -10.66 -6.66
C SER A 164 15.78 -12.04 -6.04
N LEU A 165 15.27 -13.10 -6.68
CA LEU A 165 15.37 -14.47 -6.18
C LEU A 165 16.82 -14.97 -6.06
N ASP A 166 17.78 -14.39 -6.79
CA ASP A 166 19.21 -14.66 -6.67
C ASP A 166 19.84 -14.08 -5.37
N GLY A 167 19.09 -13.24 -4.66
CA GLY A 167 19.48 -12.55 -3.44
C GLY A 167 20.09 -11.18 -3.67
N THR A 168 20.01 -10.61 -4.87
CA THR A 168 20.32 -9.21 -5.14
C THR A 168 19.31 -8.31 -4.42
N VAL A 169 19.81 -7.31 -3.70
CA VAL A 169 19.00 -6.37 -2.91
C VAL A 169 19.36 -4.95 -3.29
N LYS A 170 18.37 -4.13 -3.66
CA LYS A 170 18.54 -2.73 -4.04
C LYS A 170 17.51 -1.86 -3.30
N PRO A 171 17.93 -0.86 -2.49
CA PRO A 171 17.00 0.10 -1.92
C PRO A 171 16.34 0.95 -3.03
N MET A 172 15.06 1.26 -2.84
CA MET A 172 14.26 2.08 -3.75
C MET A 172 13.62 3.24 -2.97
N GLY A 173 13.82 4.46 -3.45
CA GLY A 173 13.28 5.67 -2.83
C GLY A 173 13.79 5.93 -1.40
N PRO A 174 13.45 7.10 -0.82
CA PRO A 174 13.70 7.38 0.58
C PRO A 174 12.74 6.60 1.48
N PRO A 175 13.06 6.42 2.78
CA PRO A 175 12.08 5.96 3.76
C PRO A 175 10.87 6.89 3.83
N ALA A 176 9.67 6.33 3.80
CA ALA A 176 8.41 7.06 3.93
C ALA A 176 7.31 6.15 4.50
N VAL A 177 6.18 6.74 4.89
CA VAL A 177 4.98 5.98 5.25
C VAL A 177 4.27 5.52 3.98
N TYR A 178 4.83 4.52 3.30
CA TYR A 178 4.22 3.92 2.12
C TYR A 178 2.94 3.19 2.51
N THR A 179 1.85 3.51 1.81
CA THR A 179 0.51 2.98 2.05
C THR A 179 0.02 2.04 0.95
N SER A 180 0.53 2.16 -0.27
CA SER A 180 0.39 1.12 -1.29
C SER A 180 1.58 1.06 -2.24
N ILE A 181 1.81 -0.14 -2.78
CA ILE A 181 2.85 -0.47 -3.74
C ILE A 181 2.25 -1.25 -4.92
N ASP A 182 1.94 -0.54 -6.01
CA ASP A 182 1.11 -1.10 -7.08
C ASP A 182 1.91 -1.25 -8.39
N PRO A 183 2.36 -2.45 -8.78
CA PRO A 183 2.99 -2.70 -10.07
C PRO A 183 1.99 -2.56 -11.22
N SER A 184 2.46 -2.04 -12.35
CA SER A 184 1.67 -1.98 -13.58
C SER A 184 1.40 -3.38 -14.13
N PRO A 185 0.26 -3.63 -14.80
CA PRO A 185 -0.08 -4.95 -15.38
C PRO A 185 0.92 -5.52 -16.39
N ASP A 186 1.83 -4.69 -16.92
CA ASP A 186 2.88 -5.08 -17.86
C ASP A 186 4.30 -4.98 -17.28
N ASP A 187 4.43 -4.97 -15.95
CA ASP A 187 5.69 -5.09 -15.20
C ASP A 187 6.74 -3.98 -15.46
N LYS A 188 6.33 -2.84 -16.03
CA LYS A 188 7.25 -1.74 -16.37
C LYS A 188 7.32 -0.63 -15.34
N TYR A 189 6.24 -0.42 -14.58
CA TYR A 189 6.10 0.71 -13.68
C TYR A 189 5.59 0.29 -12.32
N LEU A 190 5.81 1.17 -11.35
CA LEU A 190 5.33 1.07 -9.98
C LEU A 190 4.64 2.38 -9.63
N MET A 191 3.41 2.30 -9.12
CA MET A 191 2.73 3.42 -8.52
C MET A 191 2.84 3.27 -7.00
N LEU A 192 3.45 4.27 -6.36
CA LEU A 192 3.67 4.28 -4.93
C LEU A 192 2.79 5.34 -4.28
N SER A 193 2.02 4.93 -3.28
CA SER A 193 1.25 5.84 -2.43
C SER A 193 1.97 6.01 -1.09
N SER A 194 2.13 7.25 -0.60
CA SER A 194 2.68 7.51 0.73
C SER A 194 1.91 8.60 1.48
N ILE A 195 1.94 8.53 2.80
CA ILE A 195 1.41 9.55 3.71
C ILE A 195 2.57 10.41 4.21
N HIS A 196 2.35 11.71 4.34
CA HIS A 196 3.32 12.63 4.95
C HIS A 196 2.63 13.65 5.86
N ARG A 197 3.45 14.31 6.68
CA ARG A 197 3.00 15.39 7.58
C ARG A 197 2.51 16.62 6.78
N PRO A 198 1.66 17.47 7.37
CA PRO A 198 1.12 17.39 8.74
C PRO A 198 0.02 16.34 8.91
N TYR A 199 0.00 15.66 10.06
CA TYR A 199 -1.08 14.76 10.44
C TYR A 199 -2.21 15.50 11.14
N SER A 200 -3.36 14.82 11.27
CA SER A 200 -4.49 15.32 12.02
C SER A 200 -4.78 14.46 13.25
N TYR A 201 -5.29 15.12 14.28
CA TYR A 201 -5.78 14.50 15.52
C TYR A 201 -7.31 14.40 15.56
N ILE A 202 -8.00 14.78 14.48
CA ILE A 202 -9.47 14.83 14.41
C ILE A 202 -10.04 14.02 13.24
N VAL A 203 -9.21 13.53 12.33
CA VAL A 203 -9.61 12.63 11.24
C VAL A 203 -8.66 11.42 11.16
N PRO A 204 -9.14 10.26 10.66
CA PRO A 204 -8.30 9.06 10.54
C PRO A 204 -7.19 9.25 9.49
N CYS A 205 -6.18 8.38 9.54
CA CYS A 205 -4.98 8.46 8.68
C CYS A 205 -5.29 8.47 7.17
N GLY A 206 -6.39 7.86 6.73
CA GLY A 206 -6.84 7.92 5.33
C GLY A 206 -7.18 9.34 4.83
N ARG A 207 -7.28 10.33 5.73
CA ARG A 207 -7.47 11.75 5.40
C ARG A 207 -6.20 12.58 5.49
N PHE A 208 -5.07 11.99 5.90
CA PHE A 208 -3.79 12.70 5.96
C PHE A 208 -3.31 13.10 4.55
N PRO A 209 -2.33 14.02 4.46
CA PRO A 209 -1.68 14.33 3.20
C PRO A 209 -1.16 13.06 2.54
N LYS A 210 -1.46 12.90 1.25
CA LYS A 210 -1.17 11.70 0.49
C LYS A 210 -0.45 12.09 -0.79
N ARG A 211 0.74 11.56 -0.99
CA ARG A 211 1.47 11.66 -2.25
C ARG A 211 1.36 10.37 -3.03
N VAL A 212 1.19 10.49 -4.34
CA VAL A 212 1.22 9.36 -5.27
C VAL A 212 2.27 9.64 -6.33
N GLU A 213 3.22 8.72 -6.48
CA GLU A 213 4.35 8.86 -7.38
C GLU A 213 4.41 7.68 -8.34
N LEU A 214 4.90 7.94 -9.53
CA LEU A 214 5.14 6.97 -10.57
C LEU A 214 6.64 6.74 -10.72
N TRP A 215 7.02 5.46 -10.72
CA TRP A 215 8.39 4.98 -10.81
C TRP A 215 8.47 3.90 -11.89
N THR A 216 9.65 3.67 -12.44
CA THR A 216 9.94 2.46 -13.23
C THR A 216 10.05 1.25 -12.29
N ALA A 217 9.83 0.05 -12.81
CA ALA A 217 9.96 -1.21 -12.05
C ALA A 217 11.37 -1.42 -11.46
N ASP A 218 12.42 -0.88 -12.09
CA ASP A 218 13.79 -0.93 -11.60
C ASP A 218 14.12 0.16 -10.55
N GLY A 219 13.15 1.01 -10.18
CA GLY A 219 13.27 1.93 -9.07
C GLY A 219 13.76 3.34 -9.42
N LYS A 220 13.51 3.81 -10.65
CA LYS A 220 13.78 5.19 -11.06
C LYS A 220 12.50 6.03 -10.97
N PHE A 221 12.58 7.18 -10.31
CA PHE A 221 11.47 8.14 -10.25
C PHE A 221 11.15 8.70 -11.64
N ILE A 222 9.86 8.78 -11.98
CA ILE A 222 9.38 9.37 -13.23
C ILE A 222 8.71 10.71 -12.94
N ARG A 223 7.64 10.69 -12.15
CA ARG A 223 6.85 11.90 -11.82
C ARG A 223 5.94 11.70 -10.63
N GLU A 224 5.54 12.81 -10.02
CA GLU A 224 4.44 12.85 -9.07
C GLU A 224 3.10 12.87 -9.84
N LEU A 225 2.16 12.01 -9.45
CA LEU A 225 0.80 11.97 -10.01
C LEU A 225 -0.12 12.95 -9.28
N CYS A 226 0.04 13.05 -7.95
CA CYS A 226 -0.57 14.08 -7.11
C CYS A 226 0.07 14.15 -5.71
N ASP A 227 -0.01 15.33 -5.08
CA ASP A 227 0.15 15.55 -3.65
C ASP A 227 -1.16 16.15 -3.11
N LEU A 228 -1.94 15.32 -2.41
CA LEU A 228 -3.24 15.69 -1.88
C LEU A 228 -3.06 16.24 -0.45
N PRO A 229 -3.58 17.44 -0.14
CA PRO A 229 -3.43 18.03 1.18
C PRO A 229 -4.28 17.30 2.23
N LEU A 230 -4.00 17.60 3.51
CA LEU A 230 -4.80 17.15 4.64
C LEU A 230 -6.29 17.46 4.42
N ALA A 231 -7.16 16.47 4.61
CA ALA A 231 -8.57 16.54 4.26
C ALA A 231 -9.49 16.57 5.49
N GLU A 232 -9.32 17.58 6.35
CA GLU A 232 -10.21 17.83 7.48
C GLU A 232 -11.57 18.41 7.06
N ASP A 233 -11.62 19.11 5.91
CA ASP A 233 -12.74 19.91 5.42
C ASP A 233 -13.77 19.14 4.59
N ILE A 234 -13.68 17.81 4.48
CA ILE A 234 -14.65 17.01 3.71
C ILE A 234 -16.05 17.13 4.38
N PRO A 235 -17.08 17.62 3.66
CA PRO A 235 -18.41 17.77 4.23
C PRO A 235 -19.00 16.46 4.77
N ILE A 236 -19.86 16.54 5.79
CA ILE A 236 -20.46 15.33 6.40
C ILE A 236 -21.52 14.65 5.55
N ALA A 237 -22.05 15.37 4.55
CA ALA A 237 -23.12 14.88 3.71
C ALA A 237 -22.71 13.56 3.07
N THR A 238 -23.60 12.57 3.10
CA THR A 238 -23.37 11.26 2.49
C THR A 238 -22.89 11.44 1.05
N SER A 239 -21.87 10.69 0.66
CA SER A 239 -21.20 10.79 -0.64
C SER A 239 -20.33 12.03 -0.85
N SER A 240 -20.01 12.80 0.19
CA SER A 240 -18.95 13.84 0.10
C SER A 240 -17.56 13.20 0.16
N VAL A 241 -16.63 13.77 -0.59
CA VAL A 241 -15.29 13.20 -0.81
C VAL A 241 -14.22 14.30 -0.82
N ARG A 242 -12.95 13.90 -0.71
CA ARG A 242 -11.84 14.85 -0.87
C ARG A 242 -11.76 15.37 -2.31
N LYS A 243 -11.24 16.59 -2.46
CA LYS A 243 -10.88 17.18 -3.76
C LYS A 243 -9.63 16.50 -4.35
N GLY A 244 -9.42 16.68 -5.65
CA GLY A 244 -8.26 16.17 -6.39
C GLY A 244 -8.43 14.74 -6.92
N LYS A 245 -7.33 14.15 -7.40
CA LYS A 245 -7.30 12.79 -7.95
C LYS A 245 -7.61 11.76 -6.87
N ARG A 246 -8.77 11.10 -6.99
CA ARG A 246 -9.18 9.98 -6.11
C ARG A 246 -9.10 8.66 -6.87
N SER A 247 -9.03 7.55 -6.13
CA SER A 247 -9.16 6.21 -6.71
C SER A 247 -8.22 6.02 -7.91
N ILE A 248 -6.94 6.34 -7.72
CA ILE A 248 -5.91 6.20 -8.74
C ILE A 248 -5.51 4.73 -8.79
N TYR A 249 -5.67 4.09 -9.93
CA TYR A 249 -5.38 2.67 -10.14
C TYR A 249 -4.85 2.43 -11.55
N TRP A 250 -4.22 1.27 -11.74
CA TRP A 250 -3.94 0.73 -13.06
C TRP A 250 -5.20 0.16 -13.71
N ARG A 251 -5.37 0.38 -15.00
CA ARG A 251 -6.36 -0.35 -15.79
C ARG A 251 -5.91 -1.81 -15.94
N PRO A 252 -6.70 -2.80 -15.47
CA PRO A 252 -6.28 -4.19 -15.53
C PRO A 252 -6.25 -4.77 -16.95
N ASP A 253 -6.94 -4.14 -17.90
CA ASP A 253 -7.09 -4.61 -19.28
C ASP A 253 -6.19 -3.85 -20.28
N LYS A 254 -5.38 -2.88 -19.81
CA LYS A 254 -4.45 -2.12 -20.65
C LYS A 254 -3.06 -2.08 -20.02
N PRO A 255 -1.99 -2.22 -20.81
CA PRO A 255 -0.62 -2.05 -20.30
C PRO A 255 -0.41 -0.62 -19.82
N SER A 256 0.28 -0.44 -18.69
CA SER A 256 0.79 0.85 -18.19
C SER A 256 -0.19 2.03 -18.28
N THR A 257 -1.49 1.81 -18.10
CA THR A 257 -2.52 2.86 -18.23
C THR A 257 -3.13 3.12 -16.88
N LEU A 258 -3.05 4.35 -16.40
CA LEU A 258 -3.65 4.81 -15.15
C LEU A 258 -5.08 5.26 -15.40
N TYR A 259 -5.93 5.13 -14.38
CA TYR A 259 -7.19 5.86 -14.31
C TYR A 259 -7.39 6.43 -12.90
N TRP A 260 -8.15 7.52 -12.82
CA TRP A 260 -8.53 8.14 -11.55
C TRP A 260 -9.86 8.85 -11.68
N VAL A 261 -10.39 9.33 -10.57
CA VAL A 261 -11.67 10.02 -10.50
C VAL A 261 -11.50 11.40 -9.90
N GLU A 262 -12.12 12.40 -10.52
CA GLU A 262 -12.23 13.74 -9.95
C GLU A 262 -13.69 14.19 -9.85
N THR A 263 -13.99 14.83 -8.72
CA THR A 263 -15.30 15.39 -8.47
C THR A 263 -15.51 16.71 -9.20
N GLN A 264 -16.73 16.95 -9.67
CA GLN A 264 -17.15 18.20 -10.31
C GLN A 264 -17.93 19.13 -9.36
N ASP A 265 -18.26 18.65 -8.17
CA ASP A 265 -18.99 19.39 -7.12
C ASP A 265 -18.06 19.97 -6.02
N GLY A 266 -16.75 19.98 -6.27
CA GLY A 266 -15.75 20.39 -5.26
C GLY A 266 -15.65 19.42 -4.06
N GLY A 267 -16.29 18.25 -4.13
CA GLY A 267 -16.31 17.23 -3.10
C GLY A 267 -17.55 17.31 -2.19
N ASP A 268 -18.39 18.33 -2.35
CA ASP A 268 -19.61 18.51 -1.55
C ASP A 268 -20.82 17.88 -2.24
N ALA A 269 -21.33 16.80 -1.65
CA ALA A 269 -22.49 16.09 -2.19
C ALA A 269 -23.78 16.92 -2.22
N LYS A 270 -23.86 18.04 -1.49
CA LYS A 270 -25.04 18.94 -1.52
C LYS A 270 -25.05 19.85 -2.74
N VAL A 271 -23.92 20.03 -3.42
CA VAL A 271 -23.86 20.82 -4.64
C VAL A 271 -24.33 19.93 -5.79
N GLU A 272 -25.40 20.37 -6.46
CA GLU A 272 -25.97 19.66 -7.60
C GLU A 272 -25.23 20.05 -8.88
N VAL A 273 -24.61 19.05 -9.53
CA VAL A 273 -23.89 19.18 -10.81
C VAL A 273 -24.10 17.91 -11.64
N SER A 274 -24.00 18.02 -12.96
CA SER A 274 -23.92 16.88 -13.88
C SER A 274 -22.86 17.16 -14.95
N PRO A 275 -21.87 16.28 -15.14
CA PRO A 275 -21.62 15.05 -14.37
C PRO A 275 -21.13 15.37 -12.94
N ARG A 276 -21.38 14.46 -11.99
CA ARG A 276 -20.91 14.57 -10.59
C ARG A 276 -19.46 14.16 -10.44
N ASP A 277 -19.09 13.06 -11.08
CA ASP A 277 -17.71 12.58 -11.14
C ASP A 277 -17.29 12.36 -12.60
N ILE A 278 -16.01 12.58 -12.88
CA ILE A 278 -15.39 12.23 -14.15
C ILE A 278 -14.26 11.24 -13.88
N VAL A 279 -14.28 10.12 -14.58
CA VAL A 279 -13.20 9.15 -14.60
C VAL A 279 -12.27 9.53 -15.75
N TYR A 280 -11.03 9.83 -15.42
CA TYR A 280 -9.96 10.13 -16.37
C TYR A 280 -9.05 8.92 -16.53
N MET A 281 -8.35 8.85 -17.66
CA MET A 281 -7.27 7.90 -17.87
C MET A 281 -6.11 8.54 -18.62
N GLU A 282 -4.90 8.03 -18.38
CA GLU A 282 -3.70 8.45 -19.08
C GLU A 282 -2.68 7.30 -19.11
N ASN A 283 -1.79 7.29 -20.11
CA ASN A 283 -0.63 6.39 -20.09
C ASN A 283 0.36 6.81 -18.99
N ALA A 284 1.04 5.84 -18.39
CA ALA A 284 2.05 6.07 -17.35
C ALA A 284 3.05 7.16 -17.77
N GLU A 285 3.54 7.07 -19.01
CA GLU A 285 4.28 8.12 -19.70
C GLU A 285 3.40 8.68 -20.83
N PRO A 286 2.81 9.88 -20.68
CA PRO A 286 1.97 10.47 -21.70
C PRO A 286 2.81 10.88 -22.91
N ILE A 287 2.27 10.70 -24.12
CA ILE A 287 2.93 11.14 -25.34
C ILE A 287 2.95 12.67 -25.31
N ASN A 288 4.14 13.27 -25.40
CA ASN A 288 4.43 14.71 -25.34
C ASN A 288 3.20 15.66 -25.38
N GLY A 289 2.74 16.09 -24.19
CA GLY A 289 1.72 17.12 -24.04
C GLY A 289 0.27 16.65 -24.16
N GLU A 290 0.03 15.35 -24.31
CA GLU A 290 -1.32 14.78 -24.23
C GLU A 290 -1.96 15.07 -22.87
N GLN A 291 -3.19 15.60 -22.91
CA GLN A 291 -4.02 15.76 -21.74
C GLN A 291 -4.67 14.42 -21.39
N PRO A 292 -5.02 14.19 -20.11
CA PRO A 292 -5.81 13.04 -19.71
C PRO A 292 -7.09 12.88 -20.54
N GLU A 293 -7.39 11.66 -20.94
CA GLU A 293 -8.62 11.31 -21.64
C GLU A 293 -9.77 11.15 -20.62
N ILE A 294 -10.98 11.58 -20.97
CA ILE A 294 -12.18 11.24 -20.20
C ILE A 294 -12.60 9.82 -20.56
N LEU A 295 -12.38 8.88 -19.64
CA LEU A 295 -12.85 7.51 -19.77
C LEU A 295 -14.37 7.41 -19.62
N HIS A 296 -14.92 8.09 -18.60
CA HIS A 296 -16.36 8.05 -18.34
C HIS A 296 -16.84 9.24 -17.52
N LYS A 297 -18.12 9.59 -17.66
CA LYS A 297 -18.80 10.64 -16.88
C LYS A 297 -19.92 10.00 -16.07
N LEU A 298 -20.01 10.34 -14.80
CA LEU A 298 -20.95 9.75 -13.85
C LEU A 298 -21.83 10.84 -13.24
N ASP A 299 -23.15 10.67 -13.31
CA ASP A 299 -24.09 11.56 -12.61
C ASP A 299 -24.17 11.27 -11.10
N LEU A 300 -23.68 10.09 -10.68
CA LEU A 300 -23.58 9.69 -9.28
C LEU A 300 -22.13 9.66 -8.81
N ARG A 301 -21.93 9.69 -7.49
CA ARG A 301 -20.60 9.62 -6.88
C ARG A 301 -19.98 8.25 -7.17
N TYR A 302 -18.77 8.25 -7.71
CA TYR A 302 -17.92 7.07 -7.79
C TYR A 302 -17.48 6.65 -6.40
N GLY A 303 -17.84 5.42 -6.04
CA GLY A 303 -17.39 4.73 -4.85
C GLY A 303 -17.27 3.24 -5.16
N TYR A 304 -16.47 2.54 -4.36
CA TYR A 304 -16.46 1.08 -4.40
C TYR A 304 -17.82 0.55 -3.93
N VAL A 305 -18.35 -0.42 -4.67
CA VAL A 305 -19.33 -1.37 -4.10
C VAL A 305 -18.49 -2.36 -3.30
N LEU A 306 -18.67 -2.36 -1.98
CA LEU A 306 -18.08 -3.36 -1.08
C LEU A 306 -18.69 -4.74 -1.34
#